data_AF-A0A956HXU7-F1
#
_entry.id   AF-A0A956HXU7-F1
#
_cell.length_a   1.000
_cell.length_b   1.000
_cell.length_c   1.000
_cell.angle_alpha   90.00
_cell.angle_beta   90.00
_cell.angle_gamma   90.00
#
_symmetry.space_group_name_H-M   'P 1'
#
loop_
_entity.id
_entity.type
_entity.pdbx_description
1 polymer ?
#
loop_
_entity_poly.entity_id
_entity_poly.type
_entity_poly.pdbx_seq_one_letter_code
_entity_poly.pdbx_strand_id
1 'polypeptide(L)'
;GHHTIAHKGDEQADYVAQNTAINTWHASKLAYLIDLLKGIDEGDGTVFSNSSILWTNEQSTGNNHSREDMPYILAGTAGGAFNSGRYVRYTPKPADRAANQRGEPHNKLLVSIANAYGVETDVVGSGKYGKGALPNLT
;
A
#
# COMPACT_ATOMS: atom_id res chain seq x y z
N GLY A 1 -23.04 -6.97 -3.87
CA GLY A 1 -21.69 -6.46 -3.55
C GLY A 1 -20.75 -7.64 -3.31
N HIS A 2 -19.43 -7.45 -3.45
CA HIS A 2 -18.43 -8.52 -3.34
C HIS A 2 -18.04 -8.91 -1.90
N HIS A 3 -18.65 -8.29 -0.88
CA HIS A 3 -18.40 -8.55 0.53
C HIS A 3 -18.47 -10.04 0.92
N THR A 4 -19.51 -10.76 0.50
CA THR A 4 -19.67 -12.19 0.80
C THR A 4 -18.54 -13.05 0.21
N ILE A 5 -17.98 -12.63 -0.93
CA ILE A 5 -16.87 -13.32 -1.60
C ILE A 5 -15.57 -13.11 -0.81
N ALA A 6 -15.37 -11.92 -0.24
CA ALA A 6 -14.18 -11.59 0.54
C ALA A 6 -14.07 -12.39 1.85
N HIS A 7 -15.19 -12.88 2.41
CA HIS A 7 -15.20 -13.73 3.61
C HIS A 7 -14.91 -15.20 3.35
N LYS A 8 -14.73 -15.62 2.09
CA LYS A 8 -14.41 -17.01 1.75
C LYS A 8 -12.93 -17.26 1.95
N GLY A 9 -12.61 -18.43 2.48
CA GLY A 9 -11.23 -18.82 2.77
C GLY A 9 -10.45 -19.18 1.52
N ASP A 10 -9.11 -19.13 1.65
CA ASP A 10 -8.17 -19.37 0.56
C ASP A 10 -8.26 -20.80 -0.01
N GLU A 11 -8.82 -21.74 0.77
CA GLU A 11 -9.09 -23.10 0.33
C GLU A 11 -10.22 -23.19 -0.72
N GLN A 12 -11.05 -22.15 -0.85
CA GLN A 12 -12.16 -22.12 -1.79
C GLN A 12 -11.76 -21.42 -3.10
N ALA A 13 -11.07 -22.16 -3.97
CA ALA A 13 -10.42 -21.66 -5.17
C ALA A 13 -11.32 -20.80 -6.09
N ASP A 14 -12.61 -21.14 -6.25
CA ASP A 14 -13.54 -20.36 -7.08
C ASP A 14 -13.74 -18.94 -6.55
N TYR A 15 -13.85 -18.78 -5.23
CA TYR A 15 -13.99 -17.45 -4.61
C TYR A 15 -12.67 -16.68 -4.61
N VAL A 16 -11.53 -17.37 -4.49
CA VAL A 16 -10.21 -16.76 -4.67
C VAL A 16 -10.07 -16.21 -6.09
N ALA A 17 -10.48 -16.98 -7.11
CA ALA A 17 -10.46 -16.53 -8.50
C ALA A 17 -11.37 -15.32 -8.73
N GLN A 18 -12.57 -15.31 -8.14
CA GLN A 18 -13.48 -14.16 -8.20
C GLN A 18 -12.88 -12.92 -7.53
N ASN A 19 -12.33 -13.05 -6.32
CA ASN A 19 -11.66 -11.95 -5.61
C ASN A 19 -10.46 -11.42 -6.42
N THR A 20 -9.69 -12.32 -7.04
CA THR A 20 -8.57 -11.95 -7.90
C THR A 20 -9.04 -11.16 -9.12
N ALA A 21 -10.11 -11.58 -9.77
CA ALA A 21 -10.69 -10.87 -10.91
C ALA A 21 -11.19 -9.46 -10.52
N ILE A 22 -11.83 -9.33 -9.36
CA ILE A 22 -12.29 -8.04 -8.81
C ILE A 22 -11.09 -7.12 -8.53
N ASN A 23 -10.08 -7.63 -7.83
CA ASN A 23 -8.87 -6.84 -7.50
C ASN A 23 -8.10 -6.45 -8.77
N THR A 24 -8.06 -7.32 -9.78
CA THR A 24 -7.45 -7.02 -11.09
C THR A 24 -8.20 -5.90 -11.80
N TRP A 25 -9.54 -5.91 -11.74
CA TRP A 25 -10.34 -4.82 -12.28
C TRP A 25 -10.06 -3.50 -11.56
N HIS A 26 -9.97 -3.49 -10.23
CA HIS A 26 -9.60 -2.28 -9.48
C HIS A 26 -8.17 -1.81 -9.80
N ALA A 27 -7.22 -2.74 -9.93
CA ALA A 27 -5.86 -2.43 -10.37
C ALA A 27 -5.85 -1.75 -11.74
N SER A 28 -6.71 -2.18 -12.67
CA SER A 28 -6.86 -1.53 -13.97
C SER A 28 -7.37 -0.09 -13.87
N LYS A 29 -8.20 0.23 -12.88
CA LYS A 29 -8.67 1.60 -12.63
C LYS A 29 -7.58 2.48 -12.02
N LEU A 30 -6.75 1.91 -11.14
CA LEU A 30 -5.55 2.59 -10.67
C LEU A 30 -4.60 2.90 -11.83
N ALA A 31 -4.33 1.92 -12.70
CA ALA A 31 -3.48 2.12 -13.87
C ALA A 31 -4.03 3.23 -14.79
N TYR A 32 -5.33 3.20 -15.08
CA TYR A 32 -6.00 4.24 -15.84
C TYR A 32 -5.86 5.63 -15.20
N LEU A 33 -6.05 5.75 -13.88
CA LEU A 33 -5.85 7.00 -13.16
C LEU A 33 -4.40 7.50 -13.30
N ILE A 34 -3.43 6.61 -13.12
CA ILE A 34 -2.01 6.94 -13.25
C ILE A 34 -1.71 7.47 -14.67
N ASP A 35 -2.23 6.83 -15.71
CA ASP A 35 -2.02 7.27 -17.09
C ASP A 35 -2.61 8.66 -17.35
N LEU A 36 -3.81 8.94 -16.82
CA LEU A 36 -4.39 10.28 -16.89
C LEU A 36 -3.51 11.33 -16.20
N LEU A 37 -3.03 11.05 -14.99
CA LEU A 37 -2.21 12.00 -14.22
C LEU A 37 -0.82 12.22 -14.83
N LYS A 38 -0.26 11.21 -15.50
CA LYS A 38 0.99 11.36 -16.28
C LYS A 38 0.80 12.21 -17.54
N GLY A 39 -0.42 12.28 -18.08
CA GLY A 39 -0.74 13.07 -19.27
C GLY A 39 -0.89 14.56 -19.01
N ILE A 40 -0.90 15.01 -17.75
CA ILE A 40 -1.07 16.41 -17.38
C ILE A 40 0.29 16.99 -16.99
N ASP A 41 0.80 17.88 -17.84
CA ASP A 41 2.06 18.60 -17.66
C ASP A 41 1.91 19.77 -16.67
N GLU A 42 2.86 19.88 -15.73
CA GLU A 42 2.97 20.97 -14.75
C GLU A 42 4.28 21.77 -14.89
N GLY A 43 5.00 21.60 -16.00
CA GLY A 43 6.25 22.30 -16.33
C GLY A 43 7.49 21.49 -15.94
N ASP A 44 7.78 21.40 -14.64
CA ASP A 44 8.94 20.65 -14.12
C ASP A 44 8.63 19.15 -13.91
N GLY A 45 7.46 18.69 -14.37
CA GLY A 45 7.00 17.32 -14.21
C GLY A 45 5.54 17.16 -14.63
N THR A 46 4.90 16.10 -14.16
CA THR A 46 3.47 15.80 -14.38
C THR A 46 2.74 15.81 -13.05
N VAL A 47 1.40 15.92 -13.09
CA VAL A 47 0.58 15.76 -11.88
C VAL A 47 0.91 14.45 -11.17
N PHE A 48 1.18 13.37 -11.91
CA PHE A 48 1.59 12.09 -11.33
C PHE A 48 2.93 12.16 -10.58
N SER A 49 3.97 12.80 -11.14
CA SER A 49 5.28 12.90 -10.47
C SER A 49 5.23 13.81 -9.24
N ASN A 50 4.34 14.80 -9.24
CA ASN A 50 4.12 15.71 -8.11
C ASN A 50 3.15 15.16 -7.06
N SER A 51 2.48 14.05 -7.36
CA SER A 51 1.53 13.38 -6.46
C SER A 51 2.09 12.08 -5.87
N SER A 52 1.38 11.56 -4.86
CA SER A 52 1.49 10.18 -4.44
C SER A 52 0.10 9.55 -4.28
N ILE A 53 -0.03 8.28 -4.64
CA ILE A 53 -1.25 7.49 -4.54
C ILE A 53 -0.94 6.25 -3.71
N LEU A 54 -1.63 6.10 -2.58
CA LEU A 54 -1.58 4.90 -1.77
C LEU A 54 -2.74 3.97 -2.15
N TRP A 55 -2.42 2.76 -2.63
CA TRP A 55 -3.39 1.72 -2.89
C TRP A 55 -3.06 0.46 -2.08
N THR A 56 -4.05 -0.01 -1.31
CA THR A 56 -3.94 -1.16 -0.42
C THR A 56 -5.35 -1.69 -0.09
N ASN A 57 -5.41 -2.78 0.66
CA ASN A 57 -6.63 -3.30 1.25
C ASN A 57 -6.67 -2.98 2.74
N GLU A 58 -7.82 -3.17 3.39
CA GLU A 58 -7.95 -3.05 4.85
C GLU A 58 -7.47 -4.32 5.59
N GLN A 59 -7.36 -5.44 4.85
CA GLN A 59 -7.02 -6.78 5.35
C GLN A 59 -6.20 -7.54 4.30
N SER A 60 -5.30 -8.43 4.72
CA SER A 60 -4.59 -9.35 3.81
C SER A 60 -5.42 -10.59 3.49
N THR A 61 -6.20 -11.10 4.45
CA THR A 61 -7.06 -12.27 4.26
C THR A 61 -8.44 -11.99 4.87
N GLY A 62 -9.48 -12.02 4.05
CA GLY A 62 -10.81 -11.53 4.45
C GLY A 62 -11.64 -12.50 5.29
N ASN A 63 -11.35 -13.81 5.29
CA ASN A 63 -12.09 -14.77 6.12
C ASN A 63 -11.75 -14.66 7.63
N ASN A 64 -10.54 -14.23 7.96
CA ASN A 64 -10.03 -14.14 9.34
C ASN A 64 -9.60 -12.71 9.73
N HIS A 65 -9.80 -11.74 8.83
CA HIS A 65 -9.42 -10.34 9.02
C HIS A 65 -7.94 -10.15 9.35
N SER A 66 -7.07 -10.98 8.75
CA SER A 66 -5.62 -10.85 8.94
C SER A 66 -5.14 -9.48 8.46
N ARG A 67 -4.17 -8.93 9.19
CA ARG A 67 -3.47 -7.67 8.86
C ARG A 67 -1.97 -7.89 8.70
N GLU A 68 -1.57 -9.13 8.51
CA GLU A 68 -0.18 -9.55 8.35
C GLU A 68 0.19 -9.63 6.88
N ASP A 69 1.44 -9.25 6.54
CA ASP A 69 2.00 -9.30 5.17
C ASP A 69 1.10 -8.65 4.09
N MET A 70 0.45 -7.55 4.46
CA MET A 70 -0.43 -6.80 3.56
C MET A 70 0.36 -6.11 2.44
N PRO A 71 -0.10 -6.18 1.18
CA PRO A 71 0.49 -5.44 0.09
C PRO A 71 0.10 -3.95 0.16
N TYR A 72 1.09 -3.09 -0.08
CA TYR A 72 0.90 -1.64 -0.23
C TYR A 72 1.58 -1.20 -1.51
N ILE A 73 0.88 -0.40 -2.31
CA ILE A 73 1.42 0.26 -3.49
C ILE A 73 1.42 1.76 -3.22
N LEU A 74 2.61 2.36 -3.25
CA LEU A 74 2.78 3.80 -3.28
C LEU A 74 3.24 4.17 -4.69
N ALA A 75 2.34 4.78 -5.47
CA ALA A 75 2.61 5.23 -6.83
C ALA A 75 2.83 6.75 -6.84
N GLY A 76 3.68 7.24 -7.75
CA GLY A 76 4.09 8.64 -7.81
C GLY A 76 5.31 8.92 -6.93
N THR A 77 5.93 10.08 -7.13
CA THR A 77 7.17 10.46 -6.44
C THR A 77 6.97 11.58 -5.42
N ALA A 78 5.76 12.16 -5.31
CA ALA A 78 5.47 13.32 -4.46
C ALA A 78 6.53 14.43 -4.59
N GLY A 79 6.83 14.84 -5.83
CA GLY A 79 7.84 15.88 -6.10
C GLY A 79 9.28 15.43 -5.80
N GLY A 80 9.56 14.13 -5.86
CA GLY A 80 10.89 13.56 -5.60
C GLY A 80 11.11 13.09 -4.15
N ALA A 81 10.09 13.18 -3.30
CA ALA A 81 10.17 12.70 -1.91
C ALA A 81 10.29 11.16 -1.79
N PHE A 82 9.87 10.39 -2.80
CA PHE A 82 9.90 8.92 -2.76
C PHE A 82 10.66 8.27 -3.91
N ASN A 83 11.45 7.24 -3.59
CA ASN A 83 12.10 6.36 -4.55
C ASN A 83 11.13 5.31 -5.09
N SER A 84 10.73 5.48 -6.36
CA SER A 84 9.79 4.60 -7.07
C SER A 84 10.47 3.48 -7.87
N GLY A 85 9.69 2.63 -8.56
CA GLY A 85 10.24 1.61 -9.48
C GLY A 85 10.84 0.37 -8.81
N ARG A 86 10.45 0.08 -7.56
CA ARG A 86 11.04 -0.99 -6.75
C ARG A 86 10.03 -1.72 -5.88
N TYR A 87 10.38 -2.94 -5.49
CA TYR A 87 9.68 -3.71 -4.48
C TYR A 87 10.48 -3.71 -3.18
N VAL A 88 9.82 -3.41 -2.06
CA VAL A 88 10.44 -3.37 -0.73
C VAL A 88 9.69 -4.29 0.19
N ARG A 89 10.42 -5.13 0.93
CA ARG A 89 9.86 -6.06 1.89
C ARG A 89 10.36 -5.73 3.29
N TYR A 90 9.44 -5.49 4.21
CA TYR A 90 9.73 -5.17 5.61
C TYR A 90 9.55 -6.38 6.55
N THR A 91 9.15 -7.53 6.02
CA THR A 91 8.97 -8.80 6.73
C THR A 91 9.89 -9.87 6.12
N PRO A 92 10.39 -10.84 6.90
CA PRO A 92 10.82 -12.11 6.33
C PRO A 92 9.69 -12.76 5.51
N LYS A 93 10.01 -13.72 4.63
CA LYS A 93 8.96 -14.52 3.99
C LYS A 93 8.15 -15.25 5.07
N PRO A 94 6.85 -15.51 4.85
CA PRO A 94 6.03 -16.17 5.87
C PRO A 94 6.61 -17.53 6.31
N ALA A 95 7.26 -18.26 5.39
CA ALA A 95 7.94 -19.52 5.67
C ALA A 95 9.16 -19.39 6.60
N ASP A 96 9.78 -18.21 6.64
CA ASP A 96 11.03 -17.94 7.37
C ASP A 96 10.79 -17.10 8.63
N ARG A 97 9.52 -16.78 8.94
CA ARG A 97 9.15 -15.80 9.97
C ARG A 97 8.98 -16.47 11.34
N ALA A 98 9.84 -16.12 12.30
CA ALA A 98 9.59 -16.45 13.71
C ALA A 98 8.34 -15.70 14.22
N ALA A 99 7.60 -16.29 15.18
CA ALA A 99 6.32 -15.76 15.67
C ALA A 99 6.37 -14.30 16.19
N ASN A 100 7.56 -13.83 16.59
CA ASN A 100 7.80 -12.49 17.11
C ASN A 100 8.38 -11.50 16.08
N GLN A 101 8.78 -11.95 14.89
CA GLN A 101 9.33 -11.06 13.85
C GLN A 101 8.19 -10.41 13.07
N ARG A 102 7.65 -9.31 13.57
CA ARG A 102 6.72 -8.48 12.79
C ARG A 102 7.50 -7.52 11.91
N GLY A 103 7.00 -7.28 10.70
CA GLY A 103 7.58 -6.26 9.85
C GLY A 103 7.20 -4.87 10.31
N GLU A 104 7.43 -3.89 9.47
CA GLU A 104 7.12 -2.50 9.79
C GLU A 104 5.60 -2.24 9.80
N PRO A 105 5.08 -1.50 10.80
CA PRO A 105 3.68 -1.10 10.86
C PRO A 105 3.36 -0.04 9.80
N HIS A 106 2.19 -0.14 9.14
CA HIS A 106 1.77 0.81 8.11
C HIS A 106 1.65 2.25 8.60
N ASN A 107 1.51 2.48 9.91
CA ASN A 107 1.56 3.82 10.52
C ASN A 107 2.81 4.60 10.09
N LYS A 108 3.95 3.93 9.95
CA LYS A 108 5.20 4.57 9.53
C LYS A 108 5.16 4.99 8.06
N LEU A 109 4.45 4.26 7.20
CA LEU A 109 4.19 4.67 5.82
C LEU A 109 3.34 5.94 5.78
N LEU A 110 2.30 6.01 6.62
CA LEU A 110 1.43 7.18 6.71
C LEU A 110 2.19 8.40 7.25
N VAL A 111 3.09 8.21 8.22
CA VAL A 111 4.02 9.26 8.69
C VAL A 111 4.92 9.75 7.56
N SER A 112 5.52 8.84 6.77
CA SER A 112 6.34 9.22 5.63
C SER A 112 5.56 10.04 4.59
N ILE A 113 4.30 9.68 4.32
CA ILE A 113 3.42 10.45 3.42
C ILE A 113 3.11 11.83 4.02
N ALA A 114 2.74 11.92 5.29
CA ALA A 114 2.47 13.20 5.94
C ALA A 114 3.67 14.15 5.86
N ASN A 115 4.87 13.66 6.20
CA ASN A 115 6.10 14.44 6.16
C ASN A 115 6.47 14.87 4.73
N ALA A 116 6.21 14.04 3.72
CA ALA A 116 6.46 14.41 2.30
C ALA A 116 5.60 15.60 1.83
N TYR A 117 4.44 15.85 2.48
CA TYR A 117 3.59 17.01 2.22
C TYR A 117 3.74 18.12 3.26
N GLY A 118 4.84 18.13 4.01
CA GLY A 118 5.18 19.20 4.96
C GLY A 118 4.39 19.15 6.27
N VAL A 119 3.66 18.06 6.55
CA VAL A 119 3.02 17.85 7.85
C VAL A 119 4.01 17.14 8.76
N GLU A 120 4.73 17.92 9.58
CA GLU A 120 5.72 17.38 10.52
C GLU A 120 5.05 16.54 11.63
N THR A 121 5.23 15.22 11.57
CA THR A 121 4.74 14.29 12.58
C THR A 121 5.62 13.05 12.70
N ASP A 122 5.66 12.47 13.90
CA ASP A 122 6.24 11.16 14.18
C ASP A 122 5.17 10.07 14.37
N VAL A 123 3.88 10.44 14.35
CA VAL A 123 2.75 9.52 14.63
C VAL A 123 1.56 9.81 13.73
N VAL A 124 1.01 8.73 13.16
CA VAL A 124 -0.35 8.69 12.61
C VAL A 124 -1.12 7.58 13.34
N GLY A 125 -2.29 7.90 13.87
CA GLY A 125 -3.06 6.97 14.72
C GLY A 125 -2.42 6.80 16.11
N SER A 126 -2.32 5.55 16.60
CA SER A 126 -1.70 5.29 17.91
C SER A 126 -0.20 5.01 17.78
N GLY A 127 0.61 5.88 18.38
CA GLY A 127 2.08 5.74 18.43
C GLY A 127 2.59 4.50 19.18
N LYS A 128 1.70 3.72 19.83
CA LYS A 128 2.03 2.41 20.40
C LYS A 128 2.44 1.41 19.32
N TYR A 129 1.87 1.51 18.12
CA TYR A 129 2.09 0.51 17.06
C TYR A 129 3.26 0.85 16.15
N GLY A 130 3.59 2.13 15.99
CA GLY A 130 4.72 2.58 15.19
C GLY A 130 4.91 4.08 15.33
N LYS A 131 6.18 4.50 15.31
CA LYS A 131 6.60 5.90 15.29
C LYS A 131 7.65 6.15 14.22
N GLY A 132 7.69 7.37 13.72
CA GLY A 132 8.64 7.85 12.73
C GLY A 132 8.34 7.36 11.32
N ALA A 133 9.15 7.84 10.38
CA ALA A 133 9.05 7.47 8.97
C ALA A 133 9.40 6.00 8.75
N LEU A 134 8.79 5.39 7.74
CA LEU A 134 9.16 4.06 7.27
C LEU A 134 10.54 4.12 6.61
N PRO A 135 11.50 3.26 7.01
CA PRO A 135 12.86 3.32 6.50
C PRO A 135 12.91 2.98 5.01
N ASN A 136 13.96 3.45 4.35
CA ASN A 136 14.27 3.16 2.94
C ASN A 136 13.21 3.64 1.94
N LEU A 137 12.31 4.59 2.23
CA LEU A 137 11.33 5.14 1.27
C LEU A 137 11.86 6.27 0.39
N THR A 138 12.78 7.06 0.91
CA THR A 138 13.42 8.22 0.27
C THR A 138 14.72 7.85 -0.41
#